data_AF-A0A917EDE2-F1
#
_entry.id   AF-A0A917EDE2-F1
#
_cell.length_a   1.000
_cell.length_b   1.000
_cell.length_c   1.000
_cell.angle_alpha   90.00
_cell.angle_beta   90.00
_cell.angle_gamma   90.00
#
_symmetry.space_group_name_H-M   'P 1'
#
loop_
_entity.id
_entity.type
_entity.pdbx_description
1 polymer ?
#
loop_
_entity_poly.entity_id
_entity_poly.type
_entity_poly.pdbx_seq_one_letter_code
_entity_poly.pdbx_strand_id
1 'polypeptide(L)'
;MIEEEKRKYVKLDEQRWLQIETEYQIGDTTLEDLSARHGPSVRAIQMRFRERGIERGAAAPALAPAVQRRSRADTDDLMAKAKEVRQQQYDGADLIERLVLGQLEAAQADPSSAAKTAGVMKALSLAAAALERTSTLKRQALGIDSDSAFGRELPVLTIDDITQEEINAIQRGDEDSNDEIVDEYLPAECV
;
A
#
# COMPACT_ATOMS: atom_id res chain seq x y z
N MET A 1 34.63 -19.62 7.70
CA MET A 1 33.74 -20.67 8.23
C MET A 1 32.58 -19.96 8.89
N ILE A 2 31.38 -20.06 8.32
CA ILE A 2 30.18 -19.51 8.98
C ILE A 2 29.70 -20.64 9.89
N GLU A 3 29.77 -20.40 11.18
CA GLU A 3 29.38 -21.35 12.22
C GLU A 3 27.84 -21.37 12.27
N GLU A 4 27.22 -22.41 11.71
CA GLU A 4 25.78 -22.58 11.79
C GLU A 4 25.38 -22.88 13.24
N GLU A 5 24.90 -21.85 13.95
CA GLU A 5 24.27 -22.03 15.26
C GLU A 5 23.16 -23.08 15.16
N LYS A 6 23.31 -24.17 15.90
CA LYS A 6 22.34 -25.27 15.94
C LYS A 6 20.99 -24.72 16.42
N ARG A 7 20.03 -24.64 15.49
CA ARG A 7 18.69 -24.12 15.77
C ARG A 7 18.02 -24.91 16.89
N LYS A 8 17.61 -24.20 17.94
CA LYS A 8 16.90 -24.77 19.09
C LYS A 8 15.51 -25.23 18.66
N TYR A 9 15.14 -26.47 18.98
CA TYR A 9 13.80 -27.00 18.70
C TYR A 9 12.74 -26.18 19.45
N VAL A 10 11.84 -25.53 18.70
CA VAL A 10 10.72 -24.76 19.25
C VAL A 10 9.44 -25.57 19.02
N LYS A 11 8.80 -26.00 20.12
CA LYS A 11 7.47 -26.58 20.08
C LYS A 11 6.45 -25.44 19.96
N LEU A 12 5.79 -25.36 18.80
CA LEU A 12 4.78 -24.35 18.51
C LEU A 12 3.39 -24.85 18.90
N ASP A 13 2.57 -23.94 19.41
CA ASP A 13 1.15 -24.16 19.67
C ASP A 13 0.33 -24.11 18.37
N GLU A 14 -0.86 -24.70 18.39
CA GLU A 14 -1.77 -24.81 17.25
C GLU A 14 -2.20 -23.44 16.71
N GLN A 15 -2.42 -22.46 17.57
CA GLN A 15 -2.72 -21.09 17.15
C GLN A 15 -1.58 -20.46 16.34
N ARG A 16 -0.34 -20.72 16.75
CA ARG A 16 0.84 -20.18 16.07
C ARG A 16 1.06 -20.83 14.72
N TRP A 17 0.70 -22.10 14.59
CA TRP A 17 0.66 -22.78 13.30
C TRP A 17 -0.43 -22.27 12.38
N LEU A 18 -1.64 -22.01 12.89
CA LEU A 18 -2.71 -21.42 12.09
C LEU A 18 -2.32 -20.05 11.53
N GLN A 19 -1.60 -19.25 12.32
CA GLN A 19 -1.03 -17.99 11.87
C GLN A 19 -0.04 -18.18 10.71
N ILE A 20 0.91 -19.12 10.84
CA ILE A 20 1.89 -19.45 9.79
C ILE A 20 1.19 -19.93 8.51
N GLU A 21 0.16 -20.78 8.65
CA GLU A 21 -0.66 -21.29 7.55
C GLU A 21 -1.38 -20.14 6.82
N THR A 22 -1.97 -19.22 7.58
CA THR A 22 -2.67 -18.05 7.03
C THR A 22 -1.71 -17.11 6.29
N GLU A 23 -0.55 -16.79 6.88
CA GLU A 23 0.45 -15.91 6.28
C GLU A 23 1.01 -16.49 4.96
N TYR A 24 1.16 -17.81 4.88
CA TYR A 24 1.61 -18.49 3.67
C TYR A 24 0.51 -18.55 2.59
N GLN A 25 -0.74 -18.80 3.00
CA GLN A 25 -1.91 -18.80 2.09
C GLN A 25 -2.21 -17.42 1.51
N ILE A 26 -1.88 -16.34 2.23
CA ILE A 26 -1.94 -14.96 1.72
C ILE A 26 -0.89 -14.73 0.62
N GLY A 27 0.26 -15.42 0.67
CA GLY A 27 1.27 -15.46 -0.40
C GLY A 27 2.41 -14.43 -0.29
N ASP A 28 2.32 -13.50 0.68
CA ASP A 28 3.29 -12.40 0.89
C ASP A 28 4.57 -12.83 1.65
N THR A 29 4.66 -14.11 2.04
CA THR A 29 5.79 -14.63 2.82
C THR A 29 6.40 -15.87 2.18
N THR A 30 7.72 -15.99 2.26
CA THR A 30 8.47 -17.19 1.84
C THR A 30 8.60 -18.17 3.02
N LEU A 31 8.97 -19.43 2.75
CA LEU A 31 9.18 -20.42 3.80
C LEU A 31 10.36 -20.04 4.70
N GLU A 32 11.35 -19.37 4.14
CA GLU A 32 12.53 -18.82 4.81
C GLU A 32 12.11 -17.72 5.79
N ASP A 33 11.22 -16.81 5.36
CA ASP A 33 10.67 -15.74 6.20
C ASP A 33 9.86 -16.31 7.38
N LEU A 34 9.02 -17.31 7.11
CA LEU A 34 8.22 -17.97 8.15
C LEU A 34 9.09 -18.72 9.14
N SER A 35 10.15 -19.38 8.65
CA SER A 35 11.15 -20.06 9.49
C SER A 35 11.90 -19.08 10.38
N ALA A 36 12.32 -17.93 9.83
CA ALA A 36 13.03 -16.90 10.58
C ALA A 36 12.15 -16.21 11.64
N ARG A 37 10.88 -15.92 11.32
CA ARG A 37 9.96 -15.19 12.20
C ARG A 37 9.35 -16.06 13.31
N HIS A 38 9.06 -17.32 13.02
CA HIS A 38 8.35 -18.20 13.96
C HIS A 38 9.25 -19.23 14.62
N GLY A 39 10.45 -19.48 14.07
CA GLY A 39 11.44 -20.41 14.61
C GLY A 39 11.44 -21.86 14.11
N PRO A 40 10.37 -22.47 13.55
CA PRO A 40 10.46 -23.84 13.06
C PRO A 40 11.32 -23.91 11.80
N SER A 41 11.98 -25.04 11.56
CA SER A 41 12.76 -25.25 10.34
C SER A 41 11.86 -25.24 9.09
N VAL A 42 12.39 -24.77 7.96
CA VAL A 42 11.72 -24.82 6.64
C VAL A 42 11.14 -26.21 6.34
N ARG A 43 11.89 -27.28 6.59
CA ARG A 43 11.44 -28.67 6.37
C ARG A 43 10.20 -29.05 7.20
N ALA A 44 10.12 -28.57 8.45
CA ALA A 44 8.97 -28.83 9.32
C ALA A 44 7.72 -28.08 8.85
N ILE A 45 7.89 -26.86 8.33
CA ILE A 45 6.81 -26.08 7.72
C ILE A 45 6.33 -26.77 6.43
N GLN A 46 7.25 -27.16 5.54
CA GLN A 46 6.95 -27.86 4.29
C GLN A 46 6.19 -29.18 4.51
N MET A 47 6.65 -30.00 5.46
CA MET A 47 5.99 -31.28 5.79
C MET A 47 4.55 -31.05 6.22
N ARG A 48 4.32 -30.09 7.13
CA ARG A 48 2.98 -29.76 7.62
C ARG A 48 2.07 -29.19 6.53
N PHE A 49 2.60 -28.34 5.66
CA PHE A 49 1.84 -27.78 4.54
C PHE A 49 1.48 -28.85 3.52
N ARG A 50 2.38 -29.80 3.25
CA ARG A 50 2.11 -30.95 2.37
C ARG A 50 1.02 -31.86 2.93
N GLU A 51 1.08 -32.18 4.22
CA GLU A 51 0.04 -32.97 4.92
C GLU A 51 -1.34 -32.32 4.85
N ARG A 52 -1.40 -30.99 4.79
CA ARG A 52 -2.64 -30.19 4.80
C ARG A 52 -3.04 -29.63 3.43
N GLY A 53 -2.28 -29.92 2.37
CA GLY A 53 -2.53 -29.38 1.02
C GLY A 53 -2.49 -27.85 0.95
N ILE A 54 -1.63 -27.21 1.73
CA ILE A 54 -1.54 -25.75 1.81
C ILE A 54 -0.54 -25.24 0.77
N GLU A 55 -1.06 -24.51 -0.22
CA GLU A 55 -0.26 -23.87 -1.25
C GLU A 55 -0.06 -22.37 -0.96
N ARG A 56 1.08 -21.84 -1.43
CA ARG A 56 1.40 -20.43 -1.29
C ARG A 56 0.41 -19.61 -2.11
N GLY A 57 -0.21 -18.61 -1.49
CA GLY A 57 -1.14 -17.73 -2.21
C GLY A 57 -2.50 -18.37 -2.55
N ALA A 58 -2.83 -19.55 -2.01
CA ALA A 58 -4.13 -20.20 -2.24
C ALA A 58 -5.33 -19.33 -1.83
N ALA A 59 -5.17 -18.42 -0.86
CA ALA A 59 -6.21 -17.49 -0.45
C ALA A 59 -6.23 -16.18 -1.26
N ALA A 60 -5.20 -15.90 -2.08
CA ALA A 60 -5.09 -14.66 -2.85
C ALA A 60 -6.28 -14.43 -3.81
N PRO A 61 -6.79 -15.42 -4.57
CA PRO A 61 -7.95 -15.22 -5.44
C PRO A 61 -9.23 -14.85 -4.69
N ALA A 62 -9.42 -15.39 -3.48
CA ALA A 62 -10.58 -15.11 -2.64
C ALA A 62 -10.49 -13.72 -1.97
N LEU A 63 -9.28 -13.28 -1.63
CA LEU A 63 -9.02 -11.99 -0.97
C LEU A 63 -8.88 -10.82 -1.96
N ALA A 64 -8.42 -11.08 -3.18
CA ALA A 64 -8.24 -10.10 -4.25
C ALA A 64 -9.45 -9.16 -4.46
N PRO A 65 -10.70 -9.64 -4.59
CA PRO A 65 -11.84 -8.75 -4.79
C PRO A 65 -12.15 -7.87 -3.57
N ALA A 66 -11.89 -8.34 -2.35
CA ALA A 66 -12.08 -7.55 -1.13
C ALA A 66 -11.00 -6.46 -1.00
N VAL A 67 -9.75 -6.82 -1.27
CA VAL A 67 -8.61 -5.88 -1.28
C VAL A 67 -8.80 -4.83 -2.36
N GLN A 68 -9.21 -5.21 -3.57
CA GLN A 68 -9.43 -4.28 -4.67
C GLN A 68 -10.59 -3.32 -4.39
N ARG A 69 -11.70 -3.79 -3.80
CA ARG A 69 -12.80 -2.93 -3.37
C ARG A 69 -12.36 -1.94 -2.30
N ARG A 70 -11.60 -2.41 -1.30
CA ARG A 70 -11.09 -1.55 -0.23
C ARG A 70 -10.14 -0.49 -0.77
N SER A 71 -9.19 -0.89 -1.61
CA SER A 71 -8.26 0.02 -2.26
C SER A 71 -8.96 1.09 -3.10
N ARG A 72 -10.00 0.71 -3.85
CA ARG A 72 -10.83 1.68 -4.59
C ARG A 72 -11.57 2.64 -3.66
N ALA A 73 -12.23 2.11 -2.62
CA ALA A 73 -12.94 2.93 -1.64
C ALA A 73 -12.00 3.92 -0.92
N ASP A 74 -10.83 3.47 -0.50
CA ASP A 74 -9.80 4.33 0.11
C ASP A 74 -9.34 5.42 -0.87
N THR A 75 -9.22 5.08 -2.16
CA THR A 75 -8.85 6.04 -3.21
C THR A 75 -9.95 7.07 -3.46
N ASP A 76 -11.21 6.65 -3.52
CA ASP A 76 -12.37 7.52 -3.71
C ASP A 76 -12.52 8.50 -2.52
N ASP A 77 -12.30 8.01 -1.29
CA ASP A 77 -12.29 8.83 -0.07
C ASP A 77 -11.16 9.87 -0.08
N LEU A 78 -9.96 9.50 -0.54
CA LEU A 78 -8.85 10.42 -0.70
C LEU A 78 -9.14 11.48 -1.76
N MET A 79 -9.76 11.10 -2.88
CA MET A 79 -10.17 12.05 -3.93
C MET A 79 -11.25 13.03 -3.41
N ALA A 80 -12.21 12.54 -2.63
CA ALA A 80 -13.25 13.37 -2.02
C ALA A 80 -12.63 14.41 -1.07
N LYS A 81 -11.73 13.97 -0.17
CA LYS A 81 -11.00 14.87 0.75
C LYS A 81 -10.12 15.86 0.01
N ALA A 82 -9.44 15.43 -1.05
CA ALA A 82 -8.63 16.30 -1.89
C ALA A 82 -9.48 17.41 -2.54
N LYS A 83 -10.66 17.05 -3.07
CA LYS A 83 -11.61 18.01 -3.65
C LYS A 83 -12.10 19.01 -2.62
N GLU A 84 -12.45 18.54 -1.42
CA GLU A 84 -12.87 19.41 -0.32
C GLU A 84 -11.78 20.41 0.07
N VAL A 85 -10.54 19.96 0.21
CA VAL A 85 -9.40 20.83 0.53
C VAL A 85 -9.19 21.91 -0.53
N ARG A 86 -9.34 21.56 -1.82
CA ARG A 86 -9.27 22.55 -2.93
C ARG A 86 -10.42 23.55 -2.88
N GLN A 87 -11.64 23.08 -2.59
CA GLN A 87 -12.80 23.96 -2.48
C GLN A 87 -12.64 24.95 -1.32
N GLN A 88 -12.24 24.47 -0.14
CA GLN A 88 -11.99 25.33 1.02
C GLN A 88 -10.88 26.36 0.77
N GLN A 89 -9.84 25.98 0.02
CA GLN A 89 -8.78 26.90 -0.40
C GLN A 89 -9.31 28.00 -1.30
N TYR A 90 -10.10 27.62 -2.31
CA TYR A 90 -10.73 28.57 -3.22
C TYR A 90 -11.66 29.53 -2.47
N ASP A 91 -12.57 29.01 -1.64
CA ASP A 91 -13.53 29.82 -0.89
C ASP A 91 -12.83 30.77 0.09
N GLY A 92 -11.75 30.31 0.73
CA GLY A 92 -10.95 31.13 1.63
C GLY A 92 -10.21 32.25 0.89
N ALA A 93 -9.65 31.97 -0.28
CA ALA A 93 -8.99 32.96 -1.11
C ALA A 93 -9.98 34.02 -1.63
N ASP A 94 -11.13 33.59 -2.14
CA ASP A 94 -12.20 34.47 -2.62
C ASP A 94 -12.74 35.38 -1.50
N LEU A 95 -12.90 34.85 -0.28
CA LEU A 95 -13.28 35.68 0.87
C LEU A 95 -12.24 36.76 1.19
N ILE A 96 -10.96 36.41 1.20
CA ILE A 96 -9.89 37.38 1.46
C ILE A 96 -9.83 38.42 0.36
N GLU A 97 -9.95 38.02 -0.90
CA GLU A 97 -9.98 38.95 -2.04
C GLU A 97 -11.11 39.97 -1.89
N ARG A 98 -12.34 39.50 -1.63
CA ARG A 98 -13.50 40.38 -1.40
C ARG A 98 -13.28 41.35 -0.23
N LEU A 99 -12.67 40.89 0.86
CA LEU A 99 -12.36 41.74 2.00
C LEU A 99 -11.29 42.79 1.68
N VAL A 100 -10.24 42.42 0.93
CA VAL A 100 -9.18 43.34 0.50
C VAL A 100 -9.76 44.42 -0.41
N LEU A 101 -10.57 44.04 -1.40
CA LEU A 101 -11.23 44.98 -2.30
C LEU A 101 -12.14 45.95 -1.55
N GLY A 102 -12.98 45.44 -0.62
CA GLY A 102 -13.84 46.30 0.19
C GLY A 102 -13.07 47.28 1.08
N GLN A 103 -11.89 46.91 1.59
CA GLN A 103 -11.04 47.83 2.35
C GLN A 103 -10.38 48.89 1.45
N LEU A 104 -10.01 48.55 0.21
CA LEU A 104 -9.50 49.52 -0.77
C LEU A 104 -10.56 50.56 -1.13
N GLU A 105 -11.79 50.12 -1.41
CA GLU A 105 -12.91 51.01 -1.70
C GLU A 105 -13.21 51.95 -0.52
N ALA A 106 -13.22 51.44 0.72
CA ALA A 106 -13.43 52.25 1.91
C ALA A 106 -12.33 53.30 2.11
N ALA A 107 -11.06 52.94 1.86
CA ALA A 107 -9.95 53.89 1.95
C ALA A 107 -9.95 54.94 0.82
N GLN A 108 -10.48 54.59 -0.36
CA GLN A 108 -10.66 55.55 -1.43
C GLN A 108 -11.78 56.55 -1.11
N ALA A 109 -12.87 56.09 -0.47
CA ALA A 109 -13.99 56.92 -0.06
C ALA A 109 -13.64 57.85 1.11
N ASP A 110 -12.83 57.40 2.07
CA ASP A 110 -12.35 58.21 3.19
C ASP A 110 -10.83 58.07 3.39
N PRO A 111 -10.03 58.97 2.80
CA PRO A 111 -8.57 58.96 2.92
C PRO A 111 -8.06 59.15 4.36
N SER A 112 -8.86 59.73 5.25
CA SER A 112 -8.46 59.94 6.66
C SER A 112 -8.39 58.61 7.43
N SER A 113 -9.07 57.57 6.93
CA SER A 113 -9.06 56.22 7.50
C SER A 113 -7.86 55.36 7.07
N ALA A 114 -6.96 55.89 6.22
CA ALA A 114 -5.88 55.12 5.60
C ALA A 114 -5.00 54.33 6.57
N ALA A 115 -4.67 54.90 7.74
CA ALA A 115 -3.88 54.22 8.76
C ALA A 115 -4.60 52.99 9.34
N LYS A 116 -5.93 53.07 9.53
CA LYS A 116 -6.76 51.95 9.98
C LYS A 116 -6.82 50.88 8.90
N THR A 117 -7.04 51.26 7.65
CA THR A 117 -7.09 50.34 6.50
C THR A 117 -5.78 49.58 6.32
N ALA A 118 -4.62 50.25 6.46
CA ALA A 118 -3.32 49.60 6.39
C ALA A 118 -3.16 48.50 7.46
N GLY A 119 -3.67 48.73 8.68
CA GLY A 119 -3.71 47.73 9.74
C GLY A 119 -4.56 46.51 9.38
N VAL A 120 -5.75 46.75 8.81
CA VAL A 120 -6.65 45.68 8.35
C VAL A 120 -6.03 44.89 7.19
N MET A 121 -5.44 45.56 6.20
CA MET A 121 -4.75 44.90 5.09
C MET A 121 -3.60 44.01 5.56
N LYS A 122 -2.82 44.47 6.54
CA LYS A 122 -1.77 43.65 7.15
C LYS A 122 -2.34 42.42 7.85
N ALA A 123 -3.46 42.57 8.55
CA ALA A 123 -4.15 41.44 9.18
C ALA A 123 -4.68 40.44 8.13
N LEU A 124 -5.26 40.92 7.03
CA LEU A 124 -5.72 40.08 5.92
C LEU A 124 -4.57 39.36 5.23
N SER A 125 -3.43 40.01 5.03
CA SER A 125 -2.21 39.38 4.49
C SER A 125 -1.70 38.27 5.42
N LEU A 126 -1.71 38.49 6.75
CA LEU A 126 -1.34 37.47 7.72
C LEU A 126 -2.32 36.29 7.72
N ALA A 127 -3.63 36.58 7.59
CA ALA A 127 -4.67 35.56 7.47
C ALA A 127 -4.48 34.71 6.20
N ALA A 128 -4.18 35.33 5.06
CA ALA A 128 -3.89 34.64 3.80
C ALA A 128 -2.69 33.69 3.96
N ALA A 129 -1.60 34.17 4.56
CA ALA A 129 -0.42 33.34 4.81
C ALA A 129 -0.72 32.17 5.79
N ALA A 130 -1.60 32.36 6.77
CA ALA A 130 -2.03 31.28 7.65
C ALA A 130 -2.90 30.24 6.92
N LEU A 131 -3.82 30.68 6.05
CA LEU A 131 -4.62 29.80 5.20
C LEU A 131 -3.75 28.99 4.24
N GLU A 132 -2.73 29.60 3.65
CA GLU A 132 -1.77 28.91 2.77
C GLU A 132 -0.99 27.81 3.51
N ARG A 133 -0.49 28.10 4.73
CA ARG A 133 0.24 27.12 5.54
C ARG A 133 -0.65 25.95 5.96
N THR A 134 -1.84 26.23 6.48
CA THR A 134 -2.81 25.18 6.88
C THR A 134 -3.24 24.32 5.70
N SER A 135 -3.42 24.95 4.53
CA SER A 135 -3.71 24.28 3.27
C SER A 135 -2.58 23.36 2.81
N THR A 136 -1.34 23.80 2.95
CA THR A 136 -0.14 23.00 2.66
C THR A 136 -0.06 21.78 3.58
N LEU A 137 -0.26 21.97 4.89
CA LEU A 137 -0.31 20.87 5.85
C LEU A 137 -1.41 19.85 5.54
N LYS A 138 -2.60 20.31 5.13
CA LYS A 138 -3.70 19.42 4.70
C LYS A 138 -3.30 18.61 3.46
N ARG A 139 -2.65 19.21 2.46
CA ARG A 139 -2.17 18.50 1.27
C ARG A 139 -1.07 17.49 1.60
N GLN A 140 -0.14 17.84 2.48
CA GLN A 140 0.91 16.95 2.97
C GLN A 140 0.35 15.76 3.73
N ALA A 141 -0.62 15.97 4.62
CA ALA A 141 -1.29 14.89 5.35
C ALA A 141 -2.04 13.93 4.43
N LEU A 142 -2.53 14.41 3.27
CA LEU A 142 -3.15 13.59 2.24
C LEU A 142 -2.14 12.96 1.25
N GLY A 143 -0.85 13.30 1.36
CA GLY A 143 0.19 12.80 0.45
C GLY A 143 0.11 13.36 -0.97
N ILE A 144 -0.56 14.50 -1.18
CA ILE A 144 -0.79 15.15 -2.49
C ILE A 144 0.26 16.25 -2.73
N ASP A 145 1.42 16.17 -2.08
CA ASP A 145 2.44 17.21 -2.22
C ASP A 145 3.01 17.17 -3.65
N SER A 146 2.99 18.32 -4.33
CA SER A 146 3.40 18.46 -5.74
C SER A 146 4.86 18.07 -5.95
N ASP A 147 5.69 18.21 -4.92
CA ASP A 147 7.11 17.84 -4.97
C ASP A 147 7.32 16.32 -4.87
N SER A 148 6.34 15.56 -4.36
CA SER A 148 6.41 14.10 -4.24
C SER A 148 5.89 13.35 -5.47
N ALA A 149 5.15 14.05 -6.35
CA ALA A 149 4.53 13.47 -7.54
C ALA A 149 5.49 13.37 -8.74
N PHE A 150 6.54 14.20 -8.78
CA PHE A 150 7.54 14.20 -9.86
C PHE A 150 8.89 13.57 -9.47
N GLY A 151 9.07 13.20 -8.19
CA GLY A 151 10.31 12.59 -7.68
C GLY A 151 10.29 11.07 -7.55
N ARG A 152 9.12 10.43 -7.63
CA ARG A 152 9.01 8.98 -7.77
C ARG A 152 8.99 8.67 -9.25
N GLU A 153 10.09 8.14 -9.76
CA GLU A 153 10.15 7.49 -11.07
C GLU A 153 8.91 6.61 -11.21
N LEU A 154 7.99 7.01 -12.08
CA LEU A 154 6.78 6.22 -12.32
C LEU A 154 7.26 4.83 -12.76
N PRO A 155 6.75 3.73 -12.18
CA PRO A 155 7.19 2.41 -12.57
C PRO A 155 6.96 2.26 -14.08
N VAL A 156 8.04 2.03 -14.81
CA VAL A 156 7.96 1.74 -16.25
C VAL A 156 7.29 0.39 -16.38
N LEU A 157 6.10 0.36 -16.95
CA LEU A 157 5.45 -0.89 -17.32
C LEU A 157 6.18 -1.44 -18.54
N THR A 158 7.14 -2.33 -18.31
CA THR A 158 7.75 -3.10 -19.40
C THR A 158 6.71 -4.13 -19.86
N ILE A 159 6.17 -3.91 -21.06
CA ILE A 159 5.35 -4.92 -21.75
C ILE A 159 6.32 -5.70 -22.62
N ASP A 160 6.75 -6.86 -22.13
CA ASP A 160 7.56 -7.79 -22.89
C ASP A 160 6.64 -8.76 -23.64
N ASP A 161 6.78 -8.79 -24.97
CA ASP A 161 6.11 -9.78 -25.82
C ASP A 161 6.81 -11.13 -25.64
N ILE A 162 6.25 -11.98 -24.77
CA ILE A 162 6.77 -13.33 -24.56
C ILE A 162 6.50 -14.17 -25.81
N THR A 163 7.56 -14.69 -26.41
CA THR A 163 7.45 -15.55 -27.60
C THR A 163 6.97 -16.96 -27.22
N GLN A 164 6.39 -17.68 -28.19
CA GLN A 164 5.88 -19.05 -27.94
C GLN A 164 6.96 -20.03 -27.46
N GLU A 165 8.22 -19.80 -27.85
CA GLU A 165 9.36 -20.61 -27.46
C GLU A 165 9.72 -20.42 -25.98
N GLU A 166 9.61 -19.19 -25.47
CA GLU A 166 9.81 -18.84 -24.07
C GLU A 166 8.66 -19.33 -23.20
N ILE A 167 7.41 -19.27 -23.69
CA ILE A 167 6.25 -19.90 -23.03
C ILE A 167 6.49 -21.41 -22.85
N ASN A 168 6.94 -22.09 -23.91
CA ASN A 168 7.21 -23.52 -23.88
C ASN A 168 8.41 -23.87 -22.99
N ALA A 169 9.35 -22.94 -22.78
CA ALA A 169 10.48 -23.12 -21.86
C ALA A 169 10.05 -22.99 -20.40
N ILE A 170 9.17 -22.03 -20.09
CA ILE A 170 8.57 -21.87 -18.76
C ILE A 170 7.74 -23.11 -18.41
N GLN A 171 6.92 -23.60 -19.34
CA GLN A 171 6.12 -24.82 -19.15
C GLN A 171 6.96 -26.07 -18.92
N ARG A 172 8.11 -26.21 -19.59
CA ARG A 172 9.02 -27.34 -19.37
C ARG A 172 9.75 -27.28 -18.03
N GLY A 173 10.08 -26.08 -17.55
CA GLY A 173 10.67 -25.90 -16.21
C GLY A 173 9.72 -26.30 -15.08
N ASP A 174 8.41 -26.17 -15.29
CA ASP A 174 7.39 -26.64 -14.36
C ASP A 174 7.17 -28.17 -14.43
N GLU A 175 7.36 -28.79 -15.60
CA GLU A 175 7.26 -30.25 -15.79
C GLU A 175 8.44 -31.02 -15.15
N ASP A 176 9.67 -30.47 -15.19
CA ASP A 176 10.85 -31.07 -14.56
C ASP A 176 10.83 -31.03 -13.02
N SER A 177 9.85 -30.35 -12.42
CA SER A 177 9.62 -30.33 -10.96
C SER A 177 8.63 -31.41 -10.50
N ASN A 178 8.12 -32.25 -11.41
CA ASN A 178 7.17 -33.32 -11.11
C ASN A 178 7.88 -34.68 -10.97
N ASP A 179 8.78 -34.78 -9.98
CA ASP A 179 9.43 -36.04 -9.63
C ASP A 179 8.42 -37.07 -9.06
N GLU A 180 8.26 -38.16 -9.82
CA GLU A 180 7.86 -39.52 -9.43
C GLU A 180 6.74 -39.68 -8.37
N ILE A 181 5.50 -39.84 -8.86
CA ILE A 181 4.54 -40.71 -8.17
C ILE A 181 4.99 -42.16 -8.43
N VAL A 182 5.71 -42.74 -7.47
CA VAL A 182 6.00 -44.17 -7.44
C VAL A 182 4.68 -44.89 -7.16
N ASP A 183 4.08 -45.48 -8.20
CA ASP A 183 2.89 -46.33 -8.09
C ASP A 183 3.32 -47.67 -7.47
N GLU A 184 3.33 -47.72 -6.15
CA GLU A 184 3.59 -48.94 -5.38
C GLU A 184 2.42 -49.92 -5.57
N TYR A 185 2.61 -50.86 -6.49
CA TYR A 185 1.76 -52.03 -6.73
C TYR A 185 1.45 -52.75 -5.40
N LEU A 186 0.21 -52.61 -4.91
CA LEU A 186 -0.33 -53.45 -3.85
C LEU A 186 -0.73 -54.82 -4.45
N PRO A 187 -0.08 -55.94 -4.05
CA PRO A 187 -0.52 -57.25 -4.50
C PRO A 187 -1.90 -57.55 -3.90
N ALA A 188 -2.83 -57.97 -4.76
CA ALA A 188 -4.13 -58.47 -4.35
C ALA A 188 -3.94 -59.81 -3.60
N GLU A 189 -3.96 -59.77 -2.27
CA GLU A 189 -4.18 -60.95 -1.44
C GLU A 189 -5.66 -61.10 -1.09
N CYS A 190 -6.15 -62.28 -1.48
CA CYS A 190 -7.38 -62.99 -1.16
C CYS A 190 -8.04 -62.69 0.19
N VAL A 191 -9.37 -62.46 0.17
CA VAL A 191 -10.37 -63.21 0.96
C VAL A 191 -11.67 -63.30 0.16
#